data_AF-A0A132TP09-F1
#
_entry.id   AF-A0A132TP09-F1
#
_cell.length_a   1.000
_cell.length_b   1.000
_cell.length_c   1.000
_cell.angle_alpha   90.00
_cell.angle_beta   90.00
_cell.angle_gamma   90.00
#
_symmetry.space_group_name_H-M   'P 1'
#
loop_
_entity.id
_entity.type
_entity.pdbx_description
1 polymer ?
#
loop_
_entity_poly.entity_id
_entity_poly.type
_entity_poly.pdbx_seq_one_letter_code
_entity_poly.pdbx_strand_id
1 'polypeptide(L)'
;MKKILSILASCFLAISVMSGAALAKSENSNGKGNSNGKGKAEAATEAAAGVPANGSTAADKDKGKDKDEDKDKEQSKEVNKESVTTATYATYGDKGHNGYKGLLHAIGNVKDKPAGAVIAELLLTRYNTELTTEMKTELEAIKDKDAALTALAEMLNQKGSVTDAVYVQKEAILANVKNLNSYKKLGKLYAQTGKKGIKLYVNGEESTSGVAPVQTGGSTLVPFKAIAESLKAEVVWNPQERSVTMTREGSTVKLFIDKKTAYVNGQAVSLQVAPAIVKGNTVVPARFVSEALKATVKWEPESQSVVIYEE
;
A
#
# COMPACT_ATOMS: atom_id res chain seq x y z
N MET A 1 -58.18 3.15 -26.56
CA MET A 1 -57.92 2.70 -27.95
C MET A 1 -56.49 3.12 -28.30
N LYS A 2 -55.55 2.33 -28.86
CA LYS A 2 -55.41 0.88 -29.13
C LYS A 2 -54.01 0.48 -28.54
N LYS A 3 -53.73 -0.64 -27.87
CA LYS A 3 -53.84 -2.10 -28.14
C LYS A 3 -52.84 -2.66 -29.18
N ILE A 4 -52.03 -3.64 -28.72
CA ILE A 4 -51.32 -4.72 -29.46
C ILE A 4 -50.05 -4.21 -30.21
N LEU A 5 -48.85 -4.81 -30.06
CA LEU A 5 -48.50 -6.20 -30.43
C LEU A 5 -47.44 -6.89 -29.53
N SER A 6 -47.48 -8.22 -29.51
CA SER A 6 -46.50 -9.13 -28.90
C SER A 6 -46.21 -10.28 -29.88
N ILE A 7 -45.04 -10.93 -29.80
CA ILE A 7 -44.78 -12.26 -30.43
C ILE A 7 -43.67 -13.01 -29.65
N LEU A 8 -43.69 -14.33 -29.72
CA LEU A 8 -42.87 -15.29 -28.95
C LEU A 8 -42.15 -16.29 -29.87
N ALA A 9 -40.95 -16.71 -29.47
CA ALA A 9 -40.26 -17.95 -29.85
C ALA A 9 -39.14 -18.18 -28.79
N SER A 10 -38.90 -19.30 -28.08
CA SER A 10 -39.31 -20.72 -28.14
C SER A 10 -38.94 -21.48 -29.41
N CYS A 11 -38.30 -22.65 -29.39
CA CYS A 11 -37.69 -23.46 -28.31
C CYS A 11 -36.79 -24.54 -28.96
N PHE A 12 -35.81 -25.11 -28.26
CA PHE A 12 -35.32 -26.48 -28.53
C PHE A 12 -34.64 -27.11 -27.29
N LEU A 13 -34.71 -28.45 -27.17
CA LEU A 13 -34.46 -29.20 -25.92
C LEU A 13 -34.05 -30.67 -26.19
N ALA A 14 -32.96 -31.14 -25.58
CA ALA A 14 -32.53 -32.54 -25.35
C ALA A 14 -31.34 -32.52 -24.34
N ILE A 15 -31.26 -33.27 -23.23
CA ILE A 15 -31.13 -34.75 -23.04
C ILE A 15 -29.75 -35.24 -23.53
N SER A 16 -28.92 -36.01 -22.80
CA SER A 16 -29.05 -36.87 -21.59
C SER A 16 -28.10 -36.45 -20.44
N VAL A 17 -28.13 -36.90 -19.16
CA VAL A 17 -28.47 -38.16 -18.45
C VAL A 17 -27.43 -39.29 -18.57
N MET A 18 -26.62 -39.49 -17.49
CA MET A 18 -26.18 -40.81 -17.02
C MET A 18 -25.77 -40.78 -15.53
N SER A 19 -25.82 -41.93 -14.85
CA SER A 19 -25.80 -42.07 -13.38
C SER A 19 -24.42 -42.34 -12.75
N GLY A 20 -24.28 -42.11 -11.44
CA GLY A 20 -23.12 -42.56 -10.66
C GLY A 20 -23.27 -42.40 -9.14
N ALA A 21 -23.50 -43.50 -8.42
CA ALA A 21 -23.29 -43.62 -6.96
C ALA A 21 -21.94 -44.35 -6.73
N ALA A 22 -21.37 -44.51 -5.52
CA ALA A 22 -21.91 -44.37 -4.17
C ALA A 22 -20.79 -44.12 -3.11
N LEU A 23 -21.17 -44.19 -1.82
CA LEU A 23 -20.50 -44.88 -0.69
C LEU A 23 -19.10 -45.55 -0.95
N ALA A 24 -18.15 -45.58 -0.01
CA ALA A 24 -18.08 -45.01 1.34
C ALA A 24 -16.64 -45.05 1.94
N LYS A 25 -16.53 -44.44 3.12
CA LYS A 25 -15.43 -44.43 4.11
C LYS A 25 -14.60 -45.72 4.25
N SER A 26 -13.28 -45.56 4.44
CA SER A 26 -12.43 -46.46 5.23
C SER A 26 -11.43 -45.62 6.07
N GLU A 27 -10.89 -46.19 7.15
CA GLU A 27 -10.00 -45.53 8.12
C GLU A 27 -8.65 -46.27 8.29
N ASN A 28 -7.73 -45.60 8.99
CA ASN A 28 -6.76 -46.19 9.95
C ASN A 28 -5.34 -46.57 9.44
N SER A 29 -4.44 -46.75 10.42
CA SER A 29 -2.98 -46.89 10.41
C SER A 29 -2.24 -45.58 10.05
N ASN A 30 -1.54 -44.86 10.95
CA ASN A 30 -0.77 -45.19 12.17
C ASN A 30 0.62 -45.83 11.90
N GLY A 31 1.61 -45.45 12.71
CA GLY A 31 3.06 -45.69 12.50
C GLY A 31 3.70 -44.53 11.72
N LYS A 32 4.45 -43.56 12.29
CA LYS A 32 5.39 -43.52 13.44
C LYS A 32 6.71 -44.29 13.19
N GLY A 33 7.69 -43.61 12.59
CA GLY A 33 9.06 -44.08 12.42
C GLY A 33 10.03 -42.91 12.26
N ASN A 34 10.86 -42.67 13.29
CA ASN A 34 11.90 -41.63 13.29
C ASN A 34 13.28 -42.29 13.35
N SER A 35 14.17 -41.95 12.41
CA SER A 35 15.61 -42.11 12.59
C SER A 35 16.38 -41.08 11.76
N ASN A 36 17.23 -40.31 12.44
CA ASN A 36 18.19 -39.39 11.83
C ASN A 36 19.46 -40.18 11.47
N GLY A 37 20.08 -39.93 10.31
CA GLY A 37 21.23 -40.73 9.85
C GLY A 37 22.10 -39.98 8.84
N LYS A 38 23.35 -39.69 9.21
CA LYS A 38 24.28 -38.82 8.47
C LYS A 38 25.50 -39.62 8.03
N GLY A 39 25.76 -39.67 6.71
CA GLY A 39 26.92 -40.34 6.09
C GLY A 39 27.56 -39.47 5.00
N LYS A 40 28.81 -39.76 4.61
CA LYS A 40 29.65 -38.95 3.71
C LYS A 40 30.67 -39.85 2.97
N ALA A 41 31.27 -39.31 1.89
CA ALA A 41 32.29 -39.91 1.00
C ALA A 41 31.68 -40.89 -0.03
N GLU A 42 32.17 -41.18 -1.24
CA GLU A 42 33.22 -40.76 -2.21
C GLU A 42 33.13 -41.85 -3.34
N ALA A 43 33.64 -41.79 -4.58
CA ALA A 43 34.31 -40.80 -5.44
C ALA A 43 34.22 -41.27 -6.94
N ALA A 44 35.06 -40.71 -7.84
CA ALA A 44 35.22 -40.97 -9.30
C ALA A 44 34.12 -40.39 -10.23
N THR A 45 34.33 -39.71 -11.38
CA THR A 45 35.34 -39.72 -12.49
C THR A 45 35.24 -40.93 -13.42
N GLU A 46 35.33 -40.87 -14.76
CA GLU A 46 36.02 -40.02 -15.77
C GLU A 46 35.19 -39.88 -17.09
N ALA A 47 35.59 -39.27 -18.23
CA ALA A 47 36.36 -38.05 -18.60
C ALA A 47 36.34 -37.85 -20.17
N ALA A 48 37.19 -36.93 -20.70
CA ALA A 48 37.50 -36.59 -22.12
C ALA A 48 36.49 -35.68 -22.89
N ALA A 49 36.88 -34.76 -23.80
CA ALA A 49 38.13 -34.02 -24.14
C ALA A 49 37.73 -32.84 -25.10
N GLY A 50 38.52 -31.83 -25.50
CA GLY A 50 39.93 -31.39 -25.33
C GLY A 50 40.06 -29.86 -25.65
N VAL A 51 41.19 -29.11 -25.66
CA VAL A 51 42.59 -29.22 -26.17
C VAL A 51 42.82 -28.35 -27.44
N PRO A 52 43.81 -27.42 -27.52
CA PRO A 52 44.58 -26.75 -26.43
C PRO A 52 45.10 -25.28 -26.67
N ALA A 53 45.74 -24.71 -25.63
CA ALA A 53 46.91 -23.77 -25.63
C ALA A 53 46.76 -22.31 -26.19
N ASN A 54 47.64 -21.33 -25.90
CA ASN A 54 48.88 -21.28 -25.09
C ASN A 54 49.23 -19.86 -24.53
N GLY A 55 50.11 -19.78 -23.50
CA GLY A 55 50.92 -18.58 -23.14
C GLY A 55 50.36 -17.67 -22.01
N SER A 56 51.04 -17.31 -20.90
CA SER A 56 52.42 -16.75 -20.68
C SER A 56 52.42 -15.20 -20.82
N THR A 57 52.99 -14.32 -19.96
CA THR A 57 53.79 -14.33 -18.68
C THR A 57 53.99 -12.86 -18.24
N ALA A 58 54.42 -12.42 -17.03
CA ALA A 58 54.44 -12.88 -15.62
C ALA A 58 55.15 -11.79 -14.74
N ALA A 59 55.27 -12.01 -13.41
CA ALA A 59 56.02 -11.20 -12.40
C ALA A 59 55.46 -9.78 -12.06
N ASP A 60 55.74 -9.10 -10.93
CA ASP A 60 56.12 -9.40 -9.52
C ASP A 60 56.93 -8.19 -8.96
N LYS A 61 56.55 -7.63 -7.80
CA LYS A 61 57.47 -7.27 -6.69
C LYS A 61 56.77 -6.74 -5.42
N ASP A 62 57.53 -6.70 -4.32
CA ASP A 62 57.05 -6.78 -2.93
C ASP A 62 57.70 -5.77 -1.96
N LYS A 63 56.96 -5.44 -0.87
CA LYS A 63 57.34 -4.88 0.46
C LYS A 63 58.22 -3.62 0.64
N GLY A 64 57.68 -2.73 1.50
CA GLY A 64 58.37 -2.21 2.71
C GLY A 64 58.88 -0.76 2.67
N LYS A 65 59.06 -0.06 3.81
CA LYS A 65 58.64 -0.32 5.22
C LYS A 65 58.85 0.96 6.08
N ASP A 66 58.11 1.11 7.21
CA ASP A 66 58.26 1.99 8.42
C ASP A 66 58.86 3.43 8.29
N LYS A 67 58.41 4.47 9.02
CA LYS A 67 58.55 4.69 10.48
C LYS A 67 57.81 5.95 10.99
N ASP A 68 57.51 5.98 12.30
CA ASP A 68 57.62 7.03 13.36
C ASP A 68 57.34 8.54 13.02
N GLU A 69 56.88 9.47 13.88
CA GLU A 69 56.47 9.62 15.31
C GLU A 69 55.68 10.98 15.39
N ASP A 70 54.90 11.46 16.38
CA ASP A 70 54.32 10.97 17.65
C ASP A 70 53.22 11.97 18.15
N LYS A 71 52.69 11.74 19.36
CA LYS A 71 52.20 12.69 20.40
C LYS A 71 50.74 13.17 20.51
N ASP A 72 50.25 12.94 21.74
CA ASP A 72 49.28 13.69 22.57
C ASP A 72 47.79 13.71 22.15
N LYS A 73 46.88 13.01 22.87
CA LYS A 73 46.31 13.22 24.24
C LYS A 73 45.15 14.23 24.25
N GLU A 74 44.10 14.13 25.08
CA GLU A 74 43.77 13.23 26.21
C GLU A 74 42.21 13.03 26.25
N GLN A 75 41.70 11.79 26.22
CA GLN A 75 41.09 11.06 27.35
C GLN A 75 39.74 11.59 27.92
N SER A 76 38.63 10.85 27.72
CA SER A 76 37.90 10.13 28.80
C SER A 76 36.49 9.60 28.45
N LYS A 77 36.21 8.36 28.92
CA LYS A 77 34.95 7.69 29.35
C LYS A 77 33.61 7.99 28.62
N GLU A 78 32.94 7.02 27.98
CA GLU A 78 32.40 5.72 28.47
C GLU A 78 31.04 5.82 29.20
N VAL A 79 29.95 5.49 28.50
CA VAL A 79 28.85 4.61 28.96
C VAL A 79 28.29 3.87 27.73
N ASN A 80 28.11 2.56 27.80
CA ASN A 80 27.45 1.76 26.74
C ASN A 80 25.94 1.68 26.98
N LYS A 81 25.12 1.77 25.92
CA LYS A 81 23.73 1.34 25.93
C LYS A 81 23.33 0.77 24.57
N GLU A 82 22.70 -0.40 24.58
CA GLU A 82 22.62 -1.31 23.45
C GLU A 82 21.80 -0.75 22.27
N SER A 83 22.29 -0.97 21.05
CA SER A 83 21.70 -0.47 19.81
C SER A 83 21.01 -1.58 19.00
N VAL A 84 19.71 -1.43 18.75
CA VAL A 84 18.98 -2.27 17.79
C VAL A 84 19.16 -1.66 16.40
N THR A 85 20.26 -2.01 15.73
CA THR A 85 20.60 -1.46 14.41
C THR A 85 19.75 -2.07 13.29
N THR A 86 18.83 -1.30 12.73
CA THR A 86 18.20 -1.64 11.44
C THR A 86 19.20 -1.43 10.29
N ALA A 87 19.00 -2.12 9.17
CA ALA A 87 19.87 -1.98 7.99
C ALA A 87 19.96 -0.51 7.50
N THR A 88 18.85 0.24 7.58
CA THR A 88 18.80 1.67 7.27
C THR A 88 19.71 2.51 8.16
N TYR A 89 19.83 2.17 9.46
CA TYR A 89 20.73 2.85 10.39
C TYR A 89 22.20 2.54 10.11
N ALA A 90 22.53 1.33 9.63
CA ALA A 90 23.90 1.01 9.21
C ALA A 90 24.34 1.80 7.97
N THR A 91 23.41 2.16 7.05
CA THR A 91 23.73 2.94 5.85
C THR A 91 23.66 4.46 6.06
N TYR A 92 22.78 4.95 6.95
CA TYR A 92 22.48 6.39 7.12
C TYR A 92 22.57 6.91 8.58
N GLY A 93 23.13 6.13 9.50
CA GLY A 93 23.42 6.55 10.87
C GLY A 93 24.63 7.50 10.96
N ASP A 94 25.16 7.64 12.17
CA ASP A 94 25.97 8.79 12.66
C ASP A 94 27.24 9.18 11.86
N LYS A 95 27.69 8.33 10.94
CA LYS A 95 28.51 8.68 9.75
C LYS A 95 28.48 7.56 8.70
N GLY A 96 27.28 7.14 8.30
CA GLY A 96 27.07 6.26 7.15
C GLY A 96 27.71 6.84 5.88
N HIS A 97 28.28 5.99 5.02
CA HIS A 97 29.40 6.32 4.12
C HIS A 97 29.24 7.53 3.16
N ASN A 98 28.02 8.04 2.94
CA ASN A 98 27.76 9.24 2.13
C ASN A 98 26.98 10.37 2.84
N GLY A 99 26.51 10.16 4.08
CA GLY A 99 25.78 11.17 4.87
C GLY A 99 24.72 11.96 4.09
N TYR A 100 24.71 13.29 4.28
CA TYR A 100 23.80 14.20 3.58
C TYR A 100 23.93 14.15 2.04
N LYS A 101 25.13 13.85 1.51
CA LYS A 101 25.37 13.75 0.06
C LYS A 101 24.65 12.55 -0.55
N GLY A 102 24.52 11.45 0.21
CA GLY A 102 23.71 10.30 -0.17
C GLY A 102 22.22 10.64 -0.29
N LEU A 103 21.70 11.45 0.64
CA LEU A 103 20.31 11.93 0.62
C LEU A 103 20.06 12.91 -0.54
N LEU A 104 21.00 13.80 -0.83
CA LEU A 104 20.93 14.71 -2.00
C LEU A 104 20.97 13.94 -3.34
N HIS A 105 21.77 12.88 -3.45
CA HIS A 105 21.73 12.01 -4.62
C HIS A 105 20.41 11.23 -4.72
N ALA A 106 19.86 10.79 -3.58
CA ALA A 106 18.57 10.10 -3.55
C ALA A 106 17.42 11.02 -4.00
N ILE A 107 17.33 12.27 -3.51
CA ILE A 107 16.19 13.14 -3.79
C ILE A 107 16.03 13.47 -5.28
N GLY A 108 17.13 13.63 -6.02
CA GLY A 108 17.09 13.86 -7.48
C GLY A 108 16.34 12.76 -8.26
N ASN A 109 16.25 11.55 -7.72
CA ASN A 109 15.56 10.40 -8.31
C ASN A 109 14.09 10.24 -7.84
N VAL A 110 13.68 11.00 -6.81
CA VAL A 110 12.35 10.87 -6.17
C VAL A 110 11.65 12.18 -5.84
N LYS A 111 12.17 13.35 -6.25
CA LYS A 111 11.57 14.68 -6.04
C LYS A 111 10.07 14.77 -6.37
N ASP A 112 9.64 14.03 -7.40
CA ASP A 112 8.26 14.00 -7.87
C ASP A 112 7.35 13.01 -7.13
N LYS A 113 7.89 12.20 -6.23
CA LYS A 113 7.20 11.12 -5.50
C LYS A 113 7.08 11.48 -4.01
N PRO A 114 6.17 10.88 -3.23
CA PRO A 114 6.06 11.15 -1.79
C PRO A 114 7.36 10.96 -0.98
N ALA A 115 8.23 10.04 -1.42
CA ALA A 115 9.56 9.86 -0.83
C ALA A 115 10.48 11.11 -0.94
N GLY A 116 10.25 11.99 -1.92
CA GLY A 116 10.98 13.24 -2.07
C GLY A 116 10.76 14.19 -0.90
N ALA A 117 9.51 14.37 -0.45
CA ALA A 117 9.18 15.24 0.68
C ALA A 117 9.82 14.74 1.98
N VAL A 118 9.83 13.44 2.23
CA VAL A 118 10.45 12.83 3.43
C VAL A 118 11.99 13.02 3.42
N ILE A 119 12.64 12.88 2.26
CA ILE A 119 14.08 13.14 2.14
C ILE A 119 14.38 14.63 2.28
N ALA A 120 13.50 15.51 1.78
CA ALA A 120 13.62 16.95 1.96
C ALA A 120 13.51 17.37 3.43
N GLU A 121 12.49 16.89 4.16
CA GLU A 121 12.32 17.14 5.59
C GLU A 121 13.53 16.64 6.40
N LEU A 122 14.06 15.45 6.08
CA LEU A 122 15.24 14.89 6.73
C LEU A 122 16.50 15.76 6.48
N LEU A 123 16.71 16.21 5.24
CA LEU A 123 17.80 17.11 4.87
C LEU A 123 17.68 18.47 5.60
N LEU A 124 16.49 19.08 5.56
CA LEU A 124 16.21 20.37 6.20
C LEU A 124 16.34 20.32 7.73
N THR A 125 16.01 19.19 8.35
CA THR A 125 16.00 19.03 9.81
C THR A 125 17.35 18.57 10.38
N ARG A 126 18.06 17.67 9.70
CA ARG A 126 19.35 17.12 10.19
C ARG A 126 20.57 17.86 9.65
N TYR A 127 20.49 18.43 8.45
CA TYR A 127 21.63 18.97 7.70
C TYR A 127 21.45 20.44 7.32
N ASN A 128 20.60 21.18 8.05
CA ASN A 128 20.33 22.61 7.84
C ASN A 128 21.61 23.47 7.69
N THR A 129 22.66 23.16 8.46
CA THR A 129 23.95 23.86 8.43
C THR A 129 24.83 23.52 7.21
N GLU A 130 24.52 22.44 6.49
CA GLU A 130 25.32 21.90 5.36
C GLU A 130 24.65 22.17 3.99
N LEU A 131 23.39 22.63 3.99
CA LEU A 131 22.64 23.01 2.79
C LEU A 131 22.88 24.49 2.41
N THR A 132 23.05 24.80 1.13
CA THR A 132 23.01 26.19 0.64
C THR A 132 21.59 26.76 0.71
N THR A 133 21.43 28.09 0.64
CA THR A 133 20.11 28.74 0.58
C THR A 133 19.27 28.24 -0.59
N GLU A 134 19.88 28.06 -1.76
CA GLU A 134 19.22 27.55 -2.98
C GLU A 134 18.72 26.12 -2.78
N MET A 135 19.55 25.25 -2.20
CA MET A 135 19.17 23.88 -1.86
C MET A 135 18.05 23.86 -0.82
N LYS A 136 18.07 24.74 0.19
CA LYS A 136 16.95 24.87 1.14
C LYS A 136 15.67 25.29 0.43
N THR A 137 15.72 26.25 -0.50
CA THR A 137 14.54 26.68 -1.27
C THR A 137 13.99 25.55 -2.14
N GLU A 138 14.83 24.76 -2.80
CA GLU A 138 14.39 23.58 -3.56
C GLU A 138 13.79 22.50 -2.65
N LEU A 139 14.43 22.22 -1.51
CA LEU A 139 13.96 21.21 -0.55
C LEU A 139 12.66 21.63 0.14
N GLU A 140 12.51 22.90 0.54
CA GLU A 140 11.25 23.45 1.06
C GLU A 140 10.12 23.37 0.01
N ALA A 141 10.42 23.64 -1.27
CA ALA A 141 9.45 23.47 -2.35
C ALA A 141 9.06 22.00 -2.63
N ILE A 142 9.96 21.03 -2.36
CA ILE A 142 9.66 19.58 -2.47
C ILE A 142 8.90 19.07 -1.24
N LYS A 143 9.24 19.57 -0.04
CA LYS A 143 8.56 19.31 1.24
C LYS A 143 7.10 19.77 1.17
N ASP A 144 6.86 20.98 0.70
CA ASP A 144 5.52 21.59 0.59
C ASP A 144 4.84 21.28 -0.77
N LYS A 145 5.14 20.13 -1.40
CA LYS A 145 4.63 19.78 -2.75
C LYS A 145 3.09 19.79 -2.84
N ASP A 146 2.38 19.32 -1.81
CA ASP A 146 0.91 19.35 -1.79
C ASP A 146 0.35 20.77 -1.67
N ALA A 147 1.01 21.64 -0.91
CA ALA A 147 0.67 23.07 -0.81
C ALA A 147 0.95 23.82 -2.12
N ALA A 148 2.09 23.56 -2.78
CA ALA A 148 2.44 24.15 -4.07
C ALA A 148 1.46 23.75 -5.19
N LEU A 149 1.11 22.45 -5.28
CA LEU A 149 0.08 21.97 -6.21
C LEU A 149 -1.29 22.56 -5.86
N THR A 150 -1.64 22.66 -4.58
CA THR A 150 -2.89 23.30 -4.13
C THR A 150 -2.97 24.77 -4.53
N ALA A 151 -1.89 25.55 -4.40
CA ALA A 151 -1.84 26.93 -4.84
C ALA A 151 -1.98 27.06 -6.38
N LEU A 152 -1.38 26.13 -7.13
CA LEU A 152 -1.58 26.05 -8.58
C LEU A 152 -3.04 25.73 -8.95
N ALA A 153 -3.70 24.80 -8.24
CA ALA A 153 -5.12 24.52 -8.44
C ALA A 153 -6.01 25.75 -8.15
N GLU A 154 -5.69 26.53 -7.11
CA GLU A 154 -6.40 27.78 -6.81
C GLU A 154 -6.19 28.85 -7.90
N MET A 155 -4.96 29.01 -8.42
CA MET A 155 -4.69 29.89 -9.56
C MET A 155 -5.40 29.45 -10.85
N LEU A 156 -5.50 28.15 -11.12
CA LEU A 156 -6.22 27.61 -12.29
C LEU A 156 -7.73 27.86 -12.18
N ASN A 157 -8.31 27.66 -10.99
CA ASN A 157 -9.71 27.96 -10.71
C ASN A 157 -10.01 29.47 -10.85
N GLN A 158 -9.15 30.35 -10.33
CA GLN A 158 -9.26 31.80 -10.50
C GLN A 158 -9.19 32.24 -11.97
N LYS A 159 -8.43 31.52 -12.81
CA LYS A 159 -8.36 31.72 -14.27
C LYS A 159 -9.52 31.05 -15.03
N GLY A 160 -10.47 30.44 -14.34
CA GLY A 160 -11.63 29.76 -14.92
C GLY A 160 -11.41 28.31 -15.37
N SER A 161 -10.18 27.78 -15.32
CA SER A 161 -9.92 26.37 -15.65
C SER A 161 -10.16 25.46 -14.46
N VAL A 162 -11.44 25.24 -14.15
CA VAL A 162 -11.88 24.38 -13.05
C VAL A 162 -11.48 22.91 -13.29
N THR A 163 -11.42 22.46 -14.54
CA THR A 163 -11.00 21.09 -14.89
C THR A 163 -9.53 20.84 -14.57
N ASP A 164 -8.64 21.77 -14.93
CA ASP A 164 -7.22 21.65 -14.61
C ASP A 164 -6.98 21.80 -13.10
N ALA A 165 -7.73 22.69 -12.44
CA ALA A 165 -7.72 22.80 -10.99
C ALA A 165 -8.14 21.48 -10.30
N VAL A 166 -9.17 20.79 -10.81
CA VAL A 166 -9.58 19.45 -10.32
C VAL A 166 -8.45 18.43 -10.49
N TYR A 167 -7.76 18.45 -11.63
CA TYR A 167 -6.64 17.53 -11.87
C TYR A 167 -5.48 17.80 -10.91
N VAL A 168 -4.99 19.04 -10.84
CA VAL A 168 -3.88 19.43 -9.96
C VAL A 168 -4.20 19.24 -8.47
N GLN A 169 -5.45 19.47 -8.05
CA GLN A 169 -5.85 19.23 -6.66
C GLN A 169 -5.88 17.74 -6.29
N LYS A 170 -6.04 16.82 -7.25
CA LYS A 170 -5.83 15.38 -7.02
C LYS A 170 -4.35 15.04 -6.88
N GLU A 171 -3.47 15.60 -7.70
CA GLU A 171 -2.02 15.43 -7.54
C GLU A 171 -1.54 15.92 -6.16
N ALA A 172 -2.13 17.02 -5.64
CA ALA A 172 -1.88 17.48 -4.27
C ALA A 172 -2.35 16.48 -3.20
N ILE A 173 -3.48 15.79 -3.42
CA ILE A 173 -3.97 14.72 -2.54
C ILE A 173 -3.04 13.50 -2.60
N LEU A 174 -2.55 13.12 -3.78
CA LEU A 174 -1.59 12.01 -3.93
C LEU A 174 -0.21 12.32 -3.33
N ALA A 175 0.20 13.59 -3.35
CA ALA A 175 1.41 14.05 -2.66
C ALA A 175 1.29 13.95 -1.12
N ASN A 176 0.10 14.20 -0.56
CA ASN A 176 -0.15 14.12 0.89
C ASN A 176 -1.56 13.60 1.20
N VAL A 177 -1.73 12.27 1.18
CA VAL A 177 -3.04 11.60 1.35
C VAL A 177 -3.68 11.86 2.72
N LYS A 178 -2.91 12.36 3.69
CA LYS A 178 -3.34 12.65 5.07
C LYS A 178 -3.85 14.10 5.24
N ASN A 179 -3.63 14.98 4.26
CA ASN A 179 -4.07 16.38 4.30
C ASN A 179 -5.57 16.55 3.96
N LEU A 180 -6.42 16.54 4.98
CA LEU A 180 -7.88 16.71 4.83
C LEU A 180 -8.29 18.04 4.15
N ASN A 181 -7.46 19.09 4.19
CA ASN A 181 -7.78 20.36 3.51
C ASN A 181 -7.74 20.21 1.98
N SER A 182 -6.92 19.32 1.43
CA SER A 182 -6.84 19.07 -0.01
C SER A 182 -8.13 18.43 -0.55
N TYR A 183 -8.73 17.49 0.20
CA TYR A 183 -10.05 16.92 -0.11
C TYR A 183 -11.18 17.95 0.02
N LYS A 184 -11.14 18.79 1.06
CA LYS A 184 -12.05 19.93 1.25
C LYS A 184 -12.00 20.91 0.07
N LYS A 185 -10.81 21.23 -0.46
CA LYS A 185 -10.65 22.05 -1.67
C LYS A 185 -11.16 21.34 -2.93
N LEU A 186 -10.85 20.05 -3.11
CA LEU A 186 -11.39 19.25 -4.23
C LEU A 186 -12.93 19.20 -4.21
N GLY A 187 -13.57 19.10 -3.03
CA GLY A 187 -15.01 19.16 -2.88
C GLY A 187 -15.64 20.46 -3.39
N LYS A 188 -14.96 21.60 -3.21
CA LYS A 188 -15.41 22.90 -3.74
C LYS A 188 -15.32 22.96 -5.27
N LEU A 189 -14.26 22.42 -5.86
CA LEU A 189 -14.11 22.27 -7.31
C LEU A 189 -15.16 21.30 -7.91
N TYR A 190 -15.50 20.25 -7.16
CA TYR A 190 -16.59 19.32 -7.50
C TYR A 190 -17.98 19.96 -7.39
N ALA A 191 -18.20 20.89 -6.46
CA ALA A 191 -19.43 21.68 -6.41
C ALA A 191 -19.60 22.59 -7.64
N GLN A 192 -18.52 23.27 -8.08
CA GLN A 192 -18.51 24.09 -9.30
C GLN A 192 -18.81 23.28 -10.57
N THR A 193 -18.28 22.06 -10.67
CA THR A 193 -18.51 21.14 -11.81
C THR A 193 -19.78 20.29 -11.68
N GLY A 194 -20.62 20.54 -10.66
CA GLY A 194 -21.88 19.83 -10.43
C GLY A 194 -21.75 18.39 -9.91
N LYS A 195 -20.53 17.91 -9.62
CA LYS A 195 -20.22 16.54 -9.16
C LYS A 195 -20.56 16.33 -7.68
N LYS A 196 -21.86 16.31 -7.38
CA LYS A 196 -22.43 16.20 -6.01
C LYS A 196 -22.37 14.78 -5.43
N GLY A 197 -22.75 14.65 -4.15
CA GLY A 197 -22.90 13.38 -3.43
C GLY A 197 -21.60 12.84 -2.82
N ILE A 198 -21.74 12.02 -1.77
CA ILE A 198 -20.64 11.49 -0.95
C ILE A 198 -19.54 10.87 -1.81
N LYS A 199 -18.27 11.13 -1.46
CA LYS A 199 -17.08 10.56 -2.11
C LYS A 199 -16.39 9.54 -1.22
N LEU A 200 -15.69 8.61 -1.86
CA LEU A 200 -14.76 7.68 -1.22
C LEU A 200 -13.39 7.89 -1.86
N TYR A 201 -12.38 8.11 -1.02
CA TYR A 201 -10.99 8.07 -1.41
C TYR A 201 -10.28 6.98 -0.61
N VAL A 202 -9.42 6.21 -1.27
CA VAL A 202 -8.55 5.21 -0.63
C VAL A 202 -7.12 5.46 -1.13
N ASN A 203 -6.18 5.69 -0.21
CA ASN A 203 -4.81 6.10 -0.52
C ASN A 203 -4.74 7.33 -1.46
N GLY A 204 -5.66 8.27 -1.28
CA GLY A 204 -5.78 9.50 -2.10
C GLY A 204 -6.54 9.33 -3.42
N GLU A 205 -6.65 8.12 -3.96
CA GLU A 205 -7.40 7.84 -5.19
C GLU A 205 -8.91 7.86 -4.96
N GLU A 206 -9.67 8.56 -5.80
CA GLU A 206 -11.13 8.56 -5.74
C GLU A 206 -11.69 7.24 -6.31
N SER A 207 -12.54 6.55 -5.54
CA SER A 207 -13.12 5.28 -5.97
C SER A 207 -13.98 5.44 -7.23
N THR A 208 -13.62 4.68 -8.27
CA THR A 208 -14.33 4.57 -9.55
C THR A 208 -15.50 3.57 -9.51
N SER A 209 -15.86 3.05 -8.32
CA SER A 209 -16.94 2.08 -8.17
C SER A 209 -18.29 2.65 -8.63
N GLY A 210 -19.05 1.87 -9.39
CA GLY A 210 -20.38 2.23 -9.90
C GLY A 210 -21.47 2.41 -8.83
N VAL A 211 -21.12 2.27 -7.54
CA VAL A 211 -22.00 2.52 -6.40
C VAL A 211 -21.35 3.54 -5.49
N ALA A 212 -21.97 4.73 -5.38
CA ALA A 212 -21.53 5.76 -4.46
C ALA A 212 -21.74 5.33 -2.98
N PRO A 213 -20.94 5.84 -2.03
CA PRO A 213 -21.17 5.66 -0.61
C PRO A 213 -22.55 6.15 -0.15
N VAL A 214 -23.11 5.52 0.88
CA VAL A 214 -24.45 5.80 1.42
C VAL A 214 -24.37 5.97 2.93
N GLN A 215 -24.86 7.10 3.47
CA GLN A 215 -25.04 7.24 4.92
C GLN A 215 -26.33 6.56 5.38
N THR A 216 -26.21 5.66 6.36
CA THR A 216 -27.30 4.91 6.98
C THR A 216 -27.01 4.78 8.47
N GLY A 217 -27.97 5.13 9.34
CA GLY A 217 -27.88 4.83 10.78
C GLY A 217 -26.62 5.38 11.49
N GLY A 218 -26.13 6.55 11.10
CA GLY A 218 -24.93 7.18 11.67
C GLY A 218 -23.59 6.64 11.14
N SER A 219 -23.61 5.73 10.15
CA SER A 219 -22.40 5.20 9.51
C SER A 219 -22.45 5.39 8.00
N THR A 220 -21.29 5.59 7.36
CA THR A 220 -21.19 5.59 5.90
C THR A 220 -20.86 4.18 5.41
N LEU A 221 -21.80 3.58 4.67
CA LEU A 221 -21.60 2.35 3.93
C LEU A 221 -20.86 2.65 2.63
N VAL A 222 -19.81 1.89 2.32
CA VAL A 222 -18.95 2.07 1.14
C VAL A 222 -18.79 0.75 0.37
N PRO A 223 -18.50 0.77 -0.95
CA PRO A 223 -18.26 -0.45 -1.71
C PRO A 223 -17.09 -1.25 -1.13
N PHE A 224 -17.38 -2.45 -0.64
CA PHE A 224 -16.39 -3.33 0.00
C PHE A 224 -15.21 -3.64 -0.93
N LYS A 225 -15.51 -3.88 -2.21
CA LYS A 225 -14.50 -4.16 -3.24
C LYS A 225 -13.52 -3.00 -3.45
N ALA A 226 -13.96 -1.75 -3.33
CA ALA A 226 -13.09 -0.59 -3.51
C ALA A 226 -12.06 -0.44 -2.37
N ILE A 227 -12.43 -0.77 -1.13
CA ILE A 227 -11.45 -0.89 -0.04
C ILE A 227 -10.47 -2.02 -0.36
N ALA A 228 -10.98 -3.19 -0.72
CA ALA A 228 -10.16 -4.38 -0.93
C ALA A 228 -9.09 -4.21 -2.02
N GLU A 229 -9.46 -3.68 -3.19
CA GLU A 229 -8.53 -3.50 -4.31
C GLU A 229 -7.42 -2.49 -3.98
N SER A 230 -7.78 -1.30 -3.49
CA SER A 230 -6.79 -0.26 -3.14
C SER A 230 -5.90 -0.67 -1.95
N LEU A 231 -6.43 -1.40 -0.97
CA LEU A 231 -5.65 -1.95 0.15
C LEU A 231 -5.01 -3.32 -0.15
N LYS A 232 -5.08 -3.81 -1.41
CA LYS A 232 -4.48 -5.08 -1.88
C LYS A 232 -4.85 -6.30 -1.02
N ALA A 233 -6.07 -6.32 -0.49
CA ALA A 233 -6.57 -7.38 0.37
C ALA A 233 -7.21 -8.51 -0.47
N GLU A 234 -6.98 -9.76 -0.05
CA GLU A 234 -7.66 -10.92 -0.63
C GLU A 234 -9.15 -10.89 -0.28
N VAL A 235 -10.03 -11.25 -1.23
CA VAL A 235 -11.48 -11.26 -1.05
C VAL A 235 -12.08 -12.62 -1.42
N VAL A 236 -12.89 -13.16 -0.52
CA VAL A 236 -13.69 -14.38 -0.74
C VAL A 236 -15.16 -14.06 -0.49
N TRP A 237 -16.03 -14.42 -1.44
CA TRP A 237 -17.49 -14.37 -1.26
C TRP A 237 -18.03 -15.78 -1.06
N ASN A 238 -18.77 -15.99 0.03
CA ASN A 238 -19.55 -17.21 0.25
C ASN A 238 -21.04 -16.93 -0.02
N PRO A 239 -21.62 -17.45 -1.11
CA PRO A 239 -23.04 -17.24 -1.41
C PRO A 239 -23.99 -17.99 -0.46
N GLN A 240 -23.57 -19.14 0.10
CA GLN A 240 -24.40 -19.96 1.00
C GLN A 240 -24.58 -19.29 2.36
N GLU A 241 -23.50 -18.72 2.92
CA GLU A 241 -23.54 -17.93 4.15
C GLU A 241 -24.06 -16.49 3.94
N ARG A 242 -24.12 -16.04 2.68
CA ARG A 242 -24.23 -14.62 2.28
C ARG A 242 -23.20 -13.77 3.03
N SER A 243 -21.91 -14.12 2.92
CA SER A 243 -20.83 -13.41 3.61
C SER A 243 -19.64 -13.08 2.72
N VAL A 244 -19.09 -11.87 2.86
CA VAL A 244 -17.75 -11.53 2.36
C VAL A 244 -16.71 -11.74 3.45
N THR A 245 -15.56 -12.28 3.08
CA THR A 245 -14.35 -12.34 3.91
C THR A 245 -13.26 -11.54 3.21
N MET A 246 -12.50 -10.75 3.97
CA MET A 246 -11.33 -10.02 3.49
C MET A 246 -10.10 -10.38 4.34
N THR A 247 -8.94 -10.59 3.71
CA THR A 247 -7.69 -10.92 4.40
C THR A 247 -6.54 -10.03 3.94
N ARG A 248 -5.81 -9.44 4.88
CA ARG A 248 -4.59 -8.65 4.65
C ARG A 248 -3.66 -8.73 5.86
N GLU A 249 -2.36 -8.98 5.67
CA GLU A 249 -1.33 -8.89 6.73
C GLU A 249 -1.72 -9.56 8.06
N GLY A 250 -2.15 -10.83 7.98
CA GLY A 250 -2.57 -11.63 9.14
C GLY A 250 -3.88 -11.18 9.79
N SER A 251 -4.59 -10.22 9.19
CA SER A 251 -5.88 -9.70 9.65
C SER A 251 -6.98 -10.20 8.73
N THR A 252 -8.01 -10.85 9.28
CA THR A 252 -9.14 -11.42 8.52
C THR A 252 -10.46 -10.89 9.06
N VAL A 253 -11.26 -10.30 8.18
CA VAL A 253 -12.55 -9.67 8.50
C VAL A 253 -13.67 -10.38 7.74
N LYS A 254 -14.59 -11.04 8.46
CA LYS A 254 -15.77 -11.72 7.90
C LYS A 254 -17.04 -10.95 8.23
N LEU A 255 -17.84 -10.67 7.21
CA LEU A 255 -19.03 -9.82 7.24
C LEU A 255 -20.21 -10.54 6.57
N PHE A 256 -21.33 -10.62 7.27
CA PHE A 256 -22.55 -11.26 6.76
C PHE A 256 -23.55 -10.19 6.29
N ILE A 257 -24.12 -10.37 5.11
CA ILE A 257 -25.14 -9.45 4.56
C ILE A 257 -26.40 -9.49 5.43
N ASP A 258 -27.00 -8.31 5.65
CA ASP A 258 -28.18 -8.04 6.48
C ASP A 258 -28.03 -8.37 7.99
N LYS A 259 -26.84 -8.77 8.46
CA LYS A 259 -26.57 -9.08 9.87
C LYS A 259 -25.64 -8.06 10.52
N LYS A 260 -25.86 -7.79 11.81
CA LYS A 260 -24.96 -6.95 12.63
C LYS A 260 -23.78 -7.72 13.25
N THR A 261 -23.73 -9.04 13.13
CA THR A 261 -22.58 -9.84 13.60
C THR A 261 -21.51 -9.92 12.51
N ALA A 262 -20.30 -9.50 12.86
CA ALA A 262 -19.08 -9.67 12.09
C ALA A 262 -18.08 -10.54 12.86
N TYR A 263 -16.99 -10.94 12.22
CA TYR A 263 -15.84 -11.54 12.90
C TYR A 263 -14.55 -10.85 12.46
N VAL A 264 -13.65 -10.59 13.41
CA VAL A 264 -12.27 -10.12 13.17
C VAL A 264 -11.34 -11.15 13.79
N ASN A 265 -10.45 -11.73 12.98
CA ASN A 265 -9.50 -12.78 13.41
C ASN A 265 -10.18 -13.95 14.16
N GLY A 266 -11.39 -14.32 13.72
CA GLY A 266 -12.20 -15.38 14.33
C GLY A 266 -13.00 -14.96 15.58
N GLN A 267 -12.77 -13.76 16.14
CA GLN A 267 -13.54 -13.24 17.27
C GLN A 267 -14.78 -12.50 16.79
N ALA A 268 -15.95 -12.74 17.42
CA ALA A 268 -17.21 -12.11 17.05
C ALA A 268 -17.28 -10.64 17.51
N VAL A 269 -17.73 -9.75 16.62
CA VAL A 269 -17.87 -8.30 16.88
C VAL A 269 -19.24 -7.81 16.41
N SER A 270 -19.83 -6.86 17.14
CA SER A 270 -21.13 -6.26 16.79
C SER A 270 -20.97 -4.96 16.00
N LEU A 271 -21.71 -4.83 14.91
CA LEU A 271 -21.72 -3.67 14.02
C LEU A 271 -22.90 -2.73 14.36
N GLN A 272 -22.66 -1.43 14.31
CA GLN A 272 -23.74 -0.44 14.42
C GLN A 272 -24.77 -0.58 13.28
N VAL A 273 -24.29 -0.85 12.05
CA VAL A 273 -25.07 -0.97 10.82
C VAL A 273 -24.63 -2.24 10.09
N ALA A 274 -25.58 -3.01 9.56
CA ALA A 274 -25.29 -4.24 8.84
C ALA A 274 -24.69 -3.96 7.43
N PRO A 275 -23.83 -4.85 6.90
CA PRO A 275 -23.50 -4.89 5.48
C PRO A 275 -24.77 -5.11 4.64
N ALA A 276 -24.84 -4.50 3.45
CA ALA A 276 -25.98 -4.60 2.55
C ALA A 276 -25.53 -4.84 1.11
N ILE A 277 -26.45 -5.25 0.24
CA ILE A 277 -26.23 -5.28 -1.22
C ILE A 277 -27.00 -4.12 -1.85
N VAL A 278 -26.29 -3.18 -2.46
CA VAL A 278 -26.85 -2.01 -3.16
C VAL A 278 -26.45 -2.10 -4.63
N LYS A 279 -27.44 -2.12 -5.54
CA LYS A 279 -27.21 -2.27 -7.00
C LYS A 279 -26.22 -3.40 -7.33
N GLY A 280 -26.43 -4.59 -6.74
CA GLY A 280 -25.58 -5.77 -6.93
C GLY A 280 -24.19 -5.72 -6.28
N ASN A 281 -23.82 -4.64 -5.60
CA ASN A 281 -22.52 -4.48 -4.94
C ASN A 281 -22.67 -4.58 -3.41
N THR A 282 -21.77 -5.32 -2.75
CA THR A 282 -21.69 -5.35 -1.29
C THR A 282 -21.15 -4.01 -0.76
N VAL A 283 -21.93 -3.36 0.09
CA VAL A 283 -21.53 -2.15 0.82
C VAL A 283 -21.42 -2.42 2.32
N VAL A 284 -20.40 -1.84 2.96
CA VAL A 284 -19.95 -2.17 4.32
C VAL A 284 -19.66 -0.90 5.13
N PRO A 285 -19.77 -0.93 6.48
CA PRO A 285 -19.43 0.23 7.31
C PRO A 285 -17.95 0.60 7.16
N ALA A 286 -17.67 1.75 6.55
CA ALA A 286 -16.31 2.15 6.15
C ALA A 286 -15.33 2.12 7.31
N ARG A 287 -15.77 2.63 8.48
CA ARG A 287 -14.94 2.72 9.68
C ARG A 287 -14.45 1.35 10.16
N PHE A 288 -15.40 0.45 10.46
CA PHE A 288 -15.12 -0.90 10.96
C PHE A 288 -14.17 -1.67 10.03
N VAL A 289 -14.40 -1.58 8.72
CA VAL A 289 -13.61 -2.35 7.74
C VAL A 289 -12.20 -1.78 7.55
N SER A 290 -12.04 -0.45 7.66
CA SER A 290 -10.71 0.17 7.61
C SER A 290 -9.90 -0.16 8.88
N GLU A 291 -10.50 0.06 10.05
CA GLU A 291 -9.86 -0.16 11.35
C GLU A 291 -9.46 -1.64 11.54
N ALA A 292 -10.33 -2.58 11.16
CA ALA A 292 -10.04 -4.01 11.21
C ALA A 292 -9.02 -4.51 10.17
N LEU A 293 -8.65 -3.66 9.19
CA LEU A 293 -7.52 -3.86 8.27
C LEU A 293 -6.28 -3.01 8.61
N LYS A 294 -6.25 -2.34 9.78
CA LYS A 294 -5.18 -1.39 10.19
C LYS A 294 -5.04 -0.15 9.28
N ALA A 295 -6.08 0.19 8.52
CA ALA A 295 -6.13 1.43 7.74
C ALA A 295 -6.84 2.55 8.52
N THR A 296 -6.28 3.76 8.49
CA THR A 296 -6.93 4.94 9.05
C THR A 296 -8.12 5.36 8.18
N VAL A 297 -9.20 5.80 8.83
CA VAL A 297 -10.40 6.32 8.19
C VAL A 297 -10.81 7.67 8.80
N LYS A 298 -11.05 8.66 7.93
CA LYS A 298 -11.52 10.01 8.27
C LYS A 298 -12.80 10.34 7.51
N TRP A 299 -13.55 11.28 8.07
CA TRP A 299 -14.71 11.91 7.42
C TRP A 299 -14.43 13.40 7.30
N GLU A 300 -14.53 13.93 6.08
CA GLU A 300 -14.44 15.37 5.82
C GLU A 300 -15.85 15.88 5.48
N PRO A 301 -16.52 16.61 6.40
CA PRO A 301 -17.92 17.00 6.24
C PRO A 301 -18.18 18.05 5.14
N GLU A 302 -17.24 18.95 4.81
CA GLU A 302 -17.48 20.02 3.82
C GLU A 302 -17.52 19.49 2.38
N SER A 303 -16.60 18.59 2.04
CA SER A 303 -16.56 17.87 0.76
C SER A 303 -17.41 16.60 0.73
N GLN A 304 -17.98 16.20 1.87
CA GLN A 304 -18.67 14.92 2.07
C GLN A 304 -17.80 13.71 1.68
N SER A 305 -16.54 13.68 2.14
CA SER A 305 -15.55 12.67 1.76
C SER A 305 -15.31 11.65 2.86
N VAL A 306 -15.49 10.37 2.56
CA VAL A 306 -14.81 9.28 3.29
C VAL A 306 -13.39 9.19 2.75
N VAL A 307 -12.40 9.33 3.62
CA VAL A 307 -10.98 9.26 3.28
C VAL A 307 -10.35 8.11 4.05
N ILE A 308 -9.80 7.13 3.34
CA ILE A 308 -9.10 5.96 3.90
C ILE A 308 -7.64 6.03 3.46
N TYR A 309 -6.69 5.76 4.36
CA TYR A 309 -5.28 5.63 4.02
C TYR A 309 -4.54 4.66 4.96
N GLU A 310 -3.46 4.08 4.45
CA GLU A 310 -2.49 3.31 5.23
C GLU A 310 -1.65 4.24 6.15
N GLU A 311 -1.19 3.74 7.30
CA GLU A 311 -0.36 4.52 8.24
C GLU A 311 1.09 4.69 7.78
#